data_AF-A0A2V7IZY7-F1
#
_entry.id   AF-A0A2V7IZY7-F1
#
_cell.length_a   1.000
_cell.length_b   1.000
_cell.length_c   1.000
_cell.angle_alpha   90.00
_cell.angle_beta   90.00
_cell.angle_gamma   90.00
#
_symmetry.space_group_name_H-M   'P 1'
#
loop_
_entity.id
_entity.type
_entity.pdbx_description
1 polymer ?
#
loop_
_entity_poly.entity_id
_entity_poly.type
_entity_poly.pdbx_seq_one_letter_code
_entity_poly.pdbx_strand_id
1 'polypeptide(L)'
;MSDLLIRIKKKNDGSAALSCLRADGSVTWQRQNGLQGRFFPLHDLTHYAVETVLGHTRGFYGLVAEGWDLTDFGNPWPRGPLPPEALISEFIVGFLDRERGAGVEWSAAEFEAAAATYSAQHGLDAPWIVKDDDLRHVRDRRRELFARWAALPAGATLELRFTVSGRGLTSA
;
A
#
# COMPACT_ATOMS: atom_id res chain seq x y z
N MET A 1 9.94 -0.33 17.32
CA MET A 1 9.71 0.55 16.16
C MET A 1 10.45 -0.08 15.00
N SER A 2 9.75 -0.45 13.94
CA SER A 2 10.38 -0.96 12.72
C SER A 2 10.37 0.17 11.70
N ASP A 3 11.56 0.56 11.26
CA ASP A 3 11.73 1.58 10.21
C ASP A 3 12.02 0.90 8.88
N LEU A 4 11.33 1.37 7.84
CA LEU A 4 11.50 0.92 6.47
C LEU A 4 11.80 2.12 5.57
N LEU A 5 12.92 2.08 4.87
CA LEU A 5 13.22 3.03 3.80
C LEU A 5 12.73 2.45 2.47
N ILE A 6 11.65 3.03 1.95
CA ILE A 6 11.04 2.67 0.67
C ILE A 6 11.66 3.53 -0.43
N ARG A 7 12.06 2.89 -1.52
CA ARG A 7 12.67 3.53 -2.69
C ARG A 7 11.94 3.08 -3.95
N ILE A 8 11.39 4.03 -4.68
CA ILE A 8 10.75 3.77 -5.98
C ILE A 8 11.57 4.47 -7.05
N LYS A 9 12.22 3.67 -7.91
CA LYS A 9 13.04 4.15 -9.02
C LYS A 9 12.20 4.35 -10.26
N LYS A 10 12.19 5.56 -10.83
CA LYS A 10 11.68 5.81 -12.18
C LYS A 10 12.81 5.55 -13.18
N LYS A 11 12.68 4.56 -14.06
CA LYS A 11 13.74 4.25 -15.04
C LYS A 11 13.50 4.96 -16.37
N ASN A 12 14.56 5.12 -17.15
CA ASN A 12 14.52 5.81 -18.45
C ASN A 12 13.73 5.04 -19.52
N ASP A 13 13.61 3.72 -19.37
CA ASP A 13 12.89 2.83 -20.29
C ASP A 13 11.37 2.73 -19.96
N GLY A 14 10.88 3.55 -19.02
CA GLY A 14 9.49 3.50 -18.54
C GLY A 14 9.19 2.34 -17.58
N SER A 15 10.17 1.50 -17.25
CA SER A 15 10.07 0.55 -16.15
C SER A 15 10.26 1.24 -14.80
N ALA A 16 9.93 0.54 -13.72
CA ALA A 16 10.19 0.99 -12.37
C ALA A 16 10.84 -0.11 -11.53
N ALA A 17 11.35 0.26 -10.36
CA ALA A 17 11.80 -0.71 -9.37
C ALA A 17 11.44 -0.23 -7.98
N LEU A 18 10.87 -1.12 -7.18
CA LEU A 18 10.65 -0.94 -5.75
C LEU A 18 11.80 -1.62 -5.01
N SER A 19 12.40 -0.91 -4.06
CA SER A 19 13.28 -1.53 -3.06
C SER A 19 12.98 -1.00 -1.67
N CYS A 20 13.11 -1.88 -0.69
CA CYS A 20 12.82 -1.58 0.71
C CYS A 20 14.03 -2.01 1.55
N LEU A 21 14.63 -1.07 2.26
CA LEU A 21 15.71 -1.30 3.22
C LEU A 21 15.13 -1.32 4.63
N ARG A 22 15.31 -2.44 5.32
CA ARG A 22 14.81 -2.65 6.69
C ARG A 22 15.81 -2.14 7.73
N ALA A 23 15.35 -2.03 8.97
CA ALA A 23 16.16 -1.57 10.10
C ALA A 23 17.38 -2.48 10.39
N ASP A 24 17.30 -3.77 10.07
CA ASP A 24 18.40 -4.73 10.22
C ASP A 24 19.44 -4.66 9.08
N GLY A 25 19.25 -3.77 8.10
CA GLY A 25 20.12 -3.62 6.94
C GLY A 25 19.78 -4.56 5.77
N SER A 26 18.84 -5.49 5.94
CA SER A 26 18.39 -6.36 4.85
C SER A 26 17.57 -5.57 3.81
N VAL A 27 17.62 -6.03 2.56
CA VAL A 27 16.95 -5.37 1.44
C VAL A 27 16.12 -6.37 0.65
N THR A 28 14.88 -6.00 0.35
CA THR A 28 14.06 -6.68 -0.65
C THR A 28 13.78 -5.73 -1.81
N TRP A 29 13.69 -6.25 -3.03
CA TRP A 29 13.47 -5.42 -4.21
C TRP A 29 12.84 -6.21 -5.36
N GLN A 30 12.16 -5.48 -6.24
CA GLN A 30 11.53 -6.04 -7.45
C GLN A 30 11.55 -5.02 -8.59
N ARG A 31 11.75 -5.52 -9.81
CA ARG A 31 11.59 -4.72 -11.04
C ARG A 31 10.19 -4.89 -11.61
N GLN A 32 9.58 -3.77 -12.03
CA GLN A 32 8.27 -3.69 -12.65
C GLN A 32 8.46 -3.30 -14.12
N ASN A 33 8.28 -4.24 -15.05
CA ASN A 33 8.55 -4.05 -16.47
C ASN A 33 7.29 -3.65 -17.27
N GLY A 34 7.48 -2.92 -18.37
CA GLY A 34 6.39 -2.60 -19.30
C GLY A 34 5.20 -1.91 -18.62
N LEU A 35 3.99 -2.46 -18.79
CA LEU A 35 2.76 -1.93 -18.18
C LEU A 35 2.82 -1.91 -16.64
N GLN A 36 3.55 -2.85 -16.02
CA GLN A 36 3.72 -2.88 -14.58
C GLN A 36 4.46 -1.63 -14.08
N GLY A 37 5.46 -1.14 -14.82
CA GLY A 37 6.20 0.07 -14.46
C GLY A 37 5.37 1.36 -14.51
N ARG A 38 4.19 1.33 -15.15
CA ARG A 38 3.23 2.45 -15.18
C ARG A 38 2.21 2.35 -14.04
N PHE A 39 1.84 1.14 -13.66
CA PHE A 39 0.80 0.87 -12.66
C PHE A 39 1.38 0.84 -11.25
N PHE A 40 2.37 -0.03 -11.00
CA PHE A 40 2.80 -0.37 -9.65
C PHE A 40 3.37 0.81 -8.85
N PRO A 41 4.14 1.77 -9.42
CA PRO A 41 4.59 2.90 -8.63
C PRO A 41 3.46 3.69 -7.96
N LEU A 42 2.31 3.84 -8.63
CA LEU A 42 1.16 4.54 -8.06
C LEU A 42 0.36 3.65 -7.09
N HIS A 43 0.32 2.35 -7.34
CA HIS A 43 -0.26 1.35 -6.43
C HIS A 43 0.54 1.26 -5.11
N ASP A 44 1.86 1.12 -5.21
CA ASP A 44 2.81 1.11 -4.09
C ASP A 44 2.70 2.40 -3.26
N LEU A 45 2.61 3.57 -3.91
CA LEU A 45 2.37 4.84 -3.21
C LEU A 45 0.98 4.91 -2.53
N THR A 46 0.00 4.19 -3.07
CA THR A 46 -1.34 4.10 -2.45
C THR A 46 -1.29 3.24 -1.20
N HIS A 47 -0.52 2.13 -1.18
CA HIS A 47 -0.24 1.38 0.06
C HIS A 47 0.36 2.28 1.13
N TYR A 48 1.38 3.07 0.77
CA TYR A 48 1.99 3.98 1.73
C TYR A 48 0.98 4.99 2.29
N ALA A 49 0.13 5.59 1.45
CA ALA A 49 -0.91 6.53 1.90
C ALA A 49 -1.93 5.86 2.83
N VAL A 50 -2.45 4.68 2.45
CA VAL A 50 -3.43 3.93 3.24
C VAL A 50 -2.85 3.55 4.59
N GLU A 51 -1.69 2.89 4.60
CA GLU A 51 -1.11 2.35 5.83
C GLU A 51 -0.65 3.45 6.79
N THR A 52 -0.15 4.58 6.28
CA THR A 52 0.26 5.70 7.15
C THR A 52 -0.92 6.50 7.70
N VAL A 53 -1.97 6.73 6.91
CA VAL A 53 -3.13 7.52 7.34
C VAL A 53 -4.04 6.71 8.26
N LEU A 54 -4.29 5.43 7.96
CA LEU A 54 -5.16 4.56 8.75
C LEU A 54 -4.41 3.85 9.89
N GLY A 55 -3.08 3.98 9.94
CA GLY A 55 -2.26 3.38 10.99
C GLY A 55 -2.16 1.85 10.87
N HIS A 56 -2.32 1.28 9.68
CA HIS A 56 -2.20 -0.16 9.48
C HIS A 56 -0.74 -0.58 9.66
N THR A 57 -0.47 -1.37 10.68
CA THR A 57 0.90 -1.74 11.06
C THR A 57 1.37 -3.05 10.44
N ARG A 58 0.41 -3.86 9.95
CA ARG A 58 0.59 -5.16 9.29
C ARG A 58 -0.13 -5.17 7.94
N GLY A 59 -0.15 -4.02 7.26
CA GLY A 59 -0.41 -3.90 5.83
C GLY A 59 0.77 -4.42 4.98
N PHE A 60 0.84 -4.04 3.70
CA PHE A 60 1.94 -4.44 2.81
C PHE A 60 3.31 -3.95 3.32
N TYR A 61 3.46 -2.64 3.55
CA TYR A 61 4.73 -2.10 4.05
C TYR A 61 5.01 -2.49 5.50
N GLY A 62 3.95 -2.65 6.31
CA GLY A 62 4.05 -3.25 7.64
C GLY A 62 4.71 -4.63 7.62
N LEU A 63 4.20 -5.54 6.79
CA LEU A 63 4.75 -6.88 6.62
C LEU A 63 6.17 -6.88 6.04
N VAL A 64 6.44 -6.00 5.06
CA VAL A 64 7.81 -5.84 4.54
C VAL A 64 8.76 -5.38 5.64
N ALA A 65 8.34 -4.47 6.53
CA ALA A 65 9.12 -4.05 7.69
C ALA A 65 9.32 -5.17 8.73
N GLU A 66 8.36 -6.11 8.84
CA GLU A 66 8.47 -7.33 9.68
C GLU A 66 9.41 -8.40 9.08
N GLY A 67 9.89 -8.23 7.84
CA GLY A 67 10.82 -9.17 7.21
C GLY A 67 10.22 -10.01 6.08
N TRP A 68 9.04 -9.66 5.56
CA TRP A 68 8.50 -10.26 4.33
C TRP A 68 9.22 -9.71 3.10
N ASP A 69 9.57 -10.58 2.16
CA ASP A 69 10.13 -10.17 0.88
C ASP A 69 9.02 -9.84 -0.13
N LEU A 70 9.31 -9.00 -1.12
CA LEU A 70 8.32 -8.66 -2.15
C LEU A 70 7.82 -9.89 -2.93
N THR A 71 8.65 -10.92 -3.03
CA THR A 71 8.28 -12.21 -3.63
C THR A 71 7.31 -13.02 -2.77
N ASP A 72 7.21 -12.74 -1.46
CA ASP A 72 6.33 -13.46 -0.55
C ASP A 72 4.83 -13.17 -0.80
N PHE A 73 4.54 -12.06 -1.48
CA PHE A 73 3.19 -11.65 -1.90
C PHE A 73 2.78 -12.25 -3.26
N GLY A 74 3.69 -12.94 -3.94
CA GLY A 74 3.44 -13.59 -5.22
C GLY A 74 3.02 -15.04 -5.07
N ASN A 75 2.29 -15.57 -6.05
CA ASN A 75 2.01 -17.02 -6.14
C ASN A 75 3.34 -17.79 -6.16
N PRO A 76 3.52 -18.85 -5.32
CA PRO A 76 2.47 -19.62 -4.64
C PRO A 76 2.21 -19.24 -3.17
N TRP A 77 2.47 -18.01 -2.73
CA TRP A 77 2.31 -17.55 -1.33
C TRP A 77 3.20 -18.31 -0.35
N PRO A 78 4.53 -18.17 -0.46
CA PRO A 78 5.48 -18.97 0.33
C PRO A 78 5.35 -18.77 1.85
N ARG A 79 4.74 -17.67 2.30
CA ARG A 79 4.45 -17.37 3.72
C ARG A 79 3.05 -17.79 4.16
N GLY A 80 2.26 -18.38 3.28
CA GLY A 80 0.86 -18.71 3.51
C GLY A 80 -0.08 -17.51 3.32
N PRO A 81 -1.31 -17.58 3.86
CA PRO A 81 -2.31 -16.53 3.68
C PRO A 81 -1.88 -15.21 4.31
N LEU A 82 -2.27 -14.10 3.67
CA LEU A 82 -2.07 -12.76 4.23
C LEU A 82 -2.89 -12.60 5.52
N PRO A 83 -2.37 -11.88 6.53
CA PRO A 83 -3.15 -11.54 7.72
C PRO A 83 -4.33 -10.63 7.36
N PRO A 84 -5.39 -10.60 8.18
CA PRO A 84 -6.58 -9.78 7.93
C PRO A 84 -6.26 -8.34 7.55
N GLU A 85 -5.44 -7.62 8.35
CA GLU A 85 -5.10 -6.21 8.10
C GLU A 85 -4.42 -5.97 6.73
N ALA A 86 -3.62 -6.93 6.24
CA ALA A 86 -3.04 -6.86 4.90
C ALA A 86 -4.11 -7.03 3.81
N LEU A 87 -5.07 -7.93 3.99
CA LEU A 87 -6.19 -8.09 3.06
C LEU A 87 -7.06 -6.82 2.98
N ILE A 88 -7.28 -6.16 4.10
CA ILE A 88 -8.05 -4.91 4.14
C ILE A 88 -7.28 -3.76 3.51
N SER A 89 -5.97 -3.66 3.79
CA SER A 89 -5.10 -2.68 3.14
C SER A 89 -5.13 -2.86 1.63
N GLU A 90 -4.99 -4.10 1.15
CA GLU A 90 -5.07 -4.45 -0.27
C GLU A 90 -6.45 -4.09 -0.86
N PHE A 91 -7.53 -4.40 -0.15
CA PHE A 91 -8.88 -4.04 -0.59
C PHE A 91 -9.05 -2.53 -0.76
N ILE A 92 -8.63 -1.73 0.22
CA ILE A 92 -8.71 -0.26 0.18
C ILE A 92 -7.87 0.28 -0.97
N VAL A 93 -6.63 -0.22 -1.13
CA VAL A 93 -5.75 0.18 -2.23
C VAL A 93 -6.40 -0.14 -3.58
N GLY A 94 -6.93 -1.35 -3.75
CA GLY A 94 -7.62 -1.77 -4.96
C GLY A 94 -8.89 -0.96 -5.24
N PHE A 95 -9.63 -0.56 -4.21
CA PHE A 95 -10.77 0.35 -4.34
C PHE A 95 -10.33 1.71 -4.88
N LEU A 96 -9.31 2.32 -4.27
CA LEU A 96 -8.77 3.62 -4.69
C LEU A 96 -8.10 3.58 -6.06
N ASP A 97 -7.51 2.46 -6.46
CA ASP A 97 -6.97 2.26 -7.81
C ASP A 97 -8.06 2.20 -8.87
N ARG A 98 -9.23 1.60 -8.55
CA ARG A 98 -10.40 1.65 -9.42
C ARG A 98 -10.96 3.07 -9.53
N GLU A 99 -11.01 3.85 -8.45
CA GLU A 99 -11.39 5.28 -8.52
C GLU A 99 -10.49 6.04 -9.50
N ARG A 100 -9.18 5.84 -9.39
CA ARG A 100 -8.19 6.47 -10.29
C ARG A 100 -8.40 6.04 -11.74
N GLY A 101 -8.67 4.76 -11.98
CA GLY A 101 -8.94 4.25 -13.32
C GLY A 101 -10.22 4.78 -13.93
N ALA A 102 -11.26 4.99 -13.12
CA ALA A 102 -12.57 5.49 -13.54
C ALA A 102 -12.64 7.03 -13.62
N GLY A 103 -11.77 7.73 -12.88
CA GLY A 103 -11.83 9.19 -12.73
C GLY A 103 -12.99 9.67 -11.85
N VAL A 104 -13.51 8.80 -10.98
CA VAL A 104 -14.64 9.08 -10.09
C VAL A 104 -14.24 8.68 -8.67
N GLU A 105 -14.44 9.59 -7.72
CA GLU A 105 -14.34 9.27 -6.28
C GLU A 105 -15.68 8.71 -5.80
N TRP A 106 -15.64 7.58 -5.09
CA TRP A 106 -16.81 6.96 -4.50
C TRP A 106 -17.02 7.42 -3.05
N SER A 107 -18.25 7.30 -2.57
CA SER A 107 -18.63 7.62 -1.19
C SER A 107 -18.20 6.53 -0.20
N ALA A 108 -18.14 6.86 1.10
CA ALA A 108 -17.95 5.84 2.13
C ALA A 108 -19.04 4.77 2.13
N ALA A 109 -20.28 5.10 1.74
CA ALA A 109 -21.36 4.12 1.63
C ALA A 109 -21.12 3.09 0.51
N GLU A 110 -20.61 3.54 -0.65
CA GLU A 110 -20.20 2.64 -1.73
C GLU A 110 -18.99 1.79 -1.32
N PHE A 111 -18.05 2.37 -0.59
CA PHE A 111 -16.95 1.63 0.02
C PHE A 111 -17.44 0.56 0.98
N GLU A 112 -18.35 0.89 1.90
CA GLU A 112 -18.91 -0.03 2.90
C GLU A 112 -19.63 -1.21 2.24
N ALA A 113 -20.43 -0.96 1.21
CA ALA A 113 -21.09 -2.01 0.44
C ALA A 113 -20.08 -2.96 -0.24
N ALA A 114 -19.00 -2.40 -0.81
CA ALA A 114 -17.93 -3.19 -1.39
C ALA A 114 -17.13 -3.96 -0.32
N ALA A 115 -16.89 -3.36 0.84
CA ALA A 115 -16.16 -3.96 1.96
C ALA A 115 -16.94 -5.14 2.55
N ALA A 116 -18.25 -5.00 2.74
CA ALA A 116 -19.12 -6.09 3.19
C ALA A 116 -19.05 -7.30 2.24
N THR A 117 -19.08 -7.05 0.93
CA THR A 117 -18.94 -8.10 -0.09
C THR A 117 -17.56 -8.77 -0.01
N TYR A 118 -16.50 -7.97 0.11
CA TYR A 118 -15.13 -8.48 0.20
C TYR A 118 -14.91 -9.31 1.46
N SER A 119 -15.37 -8.84 2.62
CA SER A 119 -15.27 -9.54 3.90
C SER A 119 -15.97 -10.91 3.86
N ALA A 120 -17.16 -10.98 3.28
CA ALA A 120 -17.88 -12.24 3.12
C ALA A 120 -17.14 -13.25 2.24
N GLN A 121 -16.47 -12.77 1.18
CA GLN A 121 -15.69 -13.61 0.27
C GLN A 121 -14.38 -14.13 0.89
N HIS A 122 -13.80 -13.38 1.83
CA HIS A 122 -12.50 -13.70 2.43
C HIS A 122 -12.60 -14.20 3.89
N GLY A 123 -13.81 -14.41 4.40
CA GLY A 123 -14.05 -14.93 5.74
C GLY A 123 -13.59 -13.99 6.86
N LEU A 124 -13.73 -12.67 6.65
CA LEU A 124 -13.38 -11.67 7.66
C LEU A 124 -14.58 -11.43 8.60
N ASP A 125 -14.35 -11.47 9.92
CA ASP A 125 -15.40 -11.47 10.96
C ASP A 125 -16.24 -10.19 11.02
N ALA A 126 -15.73 -9.07 10.52
CA ALA A 126 -16.48 -7.82 10.41
C ALA A 126 -15.96 -6.95 9.24
N PRO A 127 -16.84 -6.19 8.58
CA PRO A 127 -16.40 -5.16 7.64
C PRO A 127 -15.68 -4.05 8.41
N TRP A 128 -14.50 -3.65 7.92
CA TRP A 128 -13.81 -2.48 8.43
C TRP A 128 -14.57 -1.21 8.04
N ILE A 129 -14.82 -0.34 9.02
CA ILE A 129 -15.49 0.94 8.79
C ILE A 129 -14.42 1.98 8.50
N VAL A 130 -14.37 2.46 7.26
CA VAL A 130 -13.57 3.61 6.85
C VAL A 130 -14.52 4.79 6.66
N LYS A 131 -14.31 5.88 7.39
CA LYS A 131 -15.19 7.06 7.30
C LYS A 131 -14.86 7.90 6.06
N ASP A 132 -15.79 8.75 5.64
CA ASP A 132 -15.52 9.72 4.57
C ASP A 132 -14.30 10.61 4.87
N ASP A 133 -14.10 10.96 6.15
CA ASP A 133 -12.93 11.71 6.60
C ASP A 133 -11.62 10.94 6.38
N ASP A 134 -11.64 9.63 6.63
CA ASP A 134 -10.47 8.77 6.43
C ASP A 134 -10.15 8.64 4.94
N LEU A 135 -11.17 8.38 4.10
CA LEU A 135 -11.02 8.34 2.64
C LEU A 135 -10.47 9.65 2.09
N ARG A 136 -10.99 10.79 2.58
CA ARG A 136 -10.49 12.11 2.19
C ARG A 136 -9.01 12.27 2.54
N HIS A 137 -8.60 11.95 3.78
CA HIS A 137 -7.19 12.06 4.19
C HIS A 137 -6.27 11.14 3.38
N VAL A 138 -6.71 9.91 3.08
CA VAL A 138 -5.95 8.99 2.22
C VAL A 138 -5.82 9.57 0.81
N ARG A 139 -6.90 10.12 0.24
CA ARG A 139 -6.90 10.74 -1.09
C ARG A 139 -5.99 11.96 -1.15
N ASP A 140 -6.01 12.82 -0.12
CA ASP A 140 -5.09 13.96 -0.01
C ASP A 140 -3.63 13.51 -0.01
N ARG A 141 -3.30 12.52 0.84
CA ARG A 141 -1.95 11.97 0.92
C ARG A 141 -1.50 11.35 -0.39
N ARG A 142 -2.40 10.63 -1.06
CA ARG A 142 -2.17 10.00 -2.36
C ARG A 142 -1.93 11.05 -3.47
N ARG A 143 -2.71 12.13 -3.51
CA ARG A 143 -2.51 13.24 -4.45
C ARG A 143 -1.12 13.86 -4.29
N GLU A 144 -0.68 14.11 -3.07
CA GLU A 144 0.66 14.64 -2.78
C GLU A 144 1.75 13.68 -3.30
N LEU A 145 1.65 12.39 -2.99
CA LEU A 145 2.62 11.38 -3.41
C LEU A 145 2.66 11.23 -4.93
N PHE A 146 1.50 11.28 -5.59
CA PHE A 146 1.41 11.18 -7.04
C PHE A 146 2.00 12.41 -7.72
N ALA A 147 1.79 13.61 -7.16
CA ALA A 147 2.46 14.82 -7.65
C ALA A 147 3.99 14.72 -7.54
N ARG A 148 4.49 14.20 -6.40
CA ARG A 148 5.94 13.93 -6.21
C ARG A 148 6.46 12.92 -7.22
N TRP A 149 5.72 11.84 -7.47
CA TRP A 149 6.08 10.86 -8.47
C TRP A 149 6.07 11.45 -9.88
N ALA A 150 5.04 12.22 -10.25
CA ALA A 150 4.94 12.85 -11.57
C ALA A 150 6.11 13.80 -11.83
N ALA A 151 6.46 14.63 -10.85
CA ALA A 151 7.57 15.58 -10.93
C ALA A 151 8.96 14.92 -10.91
N LEU A 152 9.07 13.66 -10.48
CA LEU A 152 10.35 12.94 -10.41
C LEU A 152 10.94 12.73 -11.82
N PRO A 153 12.17 13.19 -12.10
CA PRO A 153 12.81 12.94 -13.39
C PRO A 153 13.00 11.45 -13.68
N ALA A 154 13.02 11.09 -14.97
CA ALA A 154 13.45 9.75 -15.37
C ALA A 154 14.91 9.51 -14.90
N GLY A 155 15.17 8.32 -14.37
CA GLY A 155 16.45 7.97 -13.78
C GLY A 155 16.62 8.43 -12.33
N ALA A 156 15.65 9.11 -11.72
CA ALA A 156 15.69 9.48 -10.31
C ALA A 156 14.92 8.47 -9.41
N THR A 157 15.07 8.62 -8.09
CA THR A 157 14.48 7.75 -7.07
C THR A 157 13.65 8.59 -6.12
N LEU A 158 12.40 8.18 -5.86
CA LEU A 158 11.59 8.72 -4.77
C LEU A 158 11.85 7.90 -3.51
N GLU A 159 12.16 8.57 -2.40
CA GLU A 159 12.36 7.94 -1.10
C GLU A 159 11.24 8.31 -0.13
N LEU A 160 10.76 7.32 0.63
CA LEU A 160 9.78 7.46 1.69
C LEU A 160 10.25 6.70 2.92
N ARG A 161 10.03 7.27 4.11
CA ARG A 161 10.22 6.57 5.38
C ARG A 161 8.87 6.11 5.90
N PHE A 162 8.80 4.85 6.29
CA PHE A 162 7.65 4.23 6.91
C PHE A 162 8.06 3.71 8.28
N THR A 163 7.37 4.15 9.33
CA THR A 163 7.68 3.79 10.72
C THR A 163 6.48 3.08 11.31
N VAL A 164 6.68 1.84 11.72
CA VAL A 164 5.70 1.09 12.49
C VAL A 164 5.83 1.49 13.95
N SER A 165 4.95 2.40 14.38
CA SER A 165 4.81 2.77 15.78
C SER A 165 4.00 1.69 16.49
N GLY A 166 4.66 0.87 17.30
CA GLY A 166 3.99 -0.11 18.15
C GLY A 166 3.19 0.57 19.26
N ARG A 167 2.00 1.09 18.94
CA ARG A 167 0.93 1.18 19.92
C ARG A 167 0.12 -0.09 19.77
N GLY A 168 0.40 -1.07 20.64
CA GLY A 168 -0.61 -2.08 20.92
C GLY A 168 -1.88 -1.34 21.33
N LEU A 169 -3.02 -1.76 20.79
CA LEU A 169 -4.31 -1.41 21.36
C LEU A 169 -4.27 -1.85 22.82
N THR A 170 -4.05 -0.91 23.74
CA THR A 170 -4.47 -1.10 25.11
C THR A 170 -5.99 -1.09 25.05
N SER A 171 -6.58 -2.27 25.16
CA SER A 171 -7.99 -2.46 25.45
C SER A 171 -8.37 -1.54 26.61
N ALA A 172 -9.30 -0.63 26.37
CA ALA A 172 -10.05 0.05 27.41
C ALA A 172 -11.39 -0.68 27.58
#